data_AF-A0A7N2M9Q5-F1
#
_entry.id   AF-A0A7N2M9Q5-F1
#
_cell.length_a   1.000
_cell.length_b   1.000
_cell.length_c   1.000
_cell.angle_alpha   90.00
_cell.angle_beta   90.00
_cell.angle_gamma   90.00
#
_symmetry.space_group_name_H-M   'P 1'
#
loop_
_entity.id
_entity.type
_entity.pdbx_description
1 polymer ?
#
loop_
_entity_poly.entity_id
_entity_poly.type
_entity_poly.pdbx_seq_one_letter_code
_entity_poly.pdbx_strand_id
1 'polypeptide(L)' 'MDPILGDTPPANVLLSYINIALLCVQENAADRPTISDVISIFNKEPTLLPSPKKPAFSFGREVHISEIFHAIL' A
#
# COMPACT_ATOMS: atom_id res chain seq x y z
N MET A 1 -18.93 3.16 13.57
CA MET A 1 -18.73 3.78 12.25
C MET A 1 -17.73 4.90 12.46
N ASP A 2 -16.55 4.79 11.86
CA ASP A 2 -15.48 5.77 12.05
C ASP A 2 -15.95 7.13 11.48
N PRO A 3 -16.00 8.22 12.28
CA PRO A 3 -16.52 9.53 11.84
C PRO A 3 -15.74 10.17 10.68
N ILE A 4 -14.59 9.61 10.34
CA ILE A 4 -13.64 10.11 9.35
C ILE A 4 -14.12 9.80 7.91
N LEU A 5 -15.09 8.88 7.77
CA LEU A 5 -15.62 8.44 6.47
C LEU A 5 -16.87 9.23 6.06
N GLY A 6 -16.95 10.52 6.42
CA GLY A 6 -18.09 11.39 6.10
C GLY A 6 -18.07 11.92 4.66
N ASP A 7 -16.89 12.02 4.06
CA ASP A 7 -16.68 12.48 2.70
C ASP A 7 -15.77 11.51 1.93
N THR A 8 -16.10 11.29 0.66
CA THR A 8 -15.22 10.49 -0.21
C THR A 8 -13.95 11.32 -0.46
N PRO A 9 -12.76 10.87 -0.05
CA PRO A 9 -11.55 11.65 -0.26
C PRO A 9 -11.30 11.84 -1.77
N PRO A 10 -10.67 12.95 -2.18
CA PRO A 10 -10.28 13.14 -3.58
C PRO A 10 -9.45 11.96 -4.07
N ALA A 11 -9.63 11.57 -5.34
CA ALA A 11 -8.99 10.36 -5.89
C ALA A 11 -7.45 10.37 -5.74
N ASN A 12 -6.81 11.54 -5.79
CA ASN A 12 -5.37 11.68 -5.59
C ASN A 12 -4.91 11.29 -4.18
N VAL A 13 -5.71 11.59 -3.14
CA VAL A 13 -5.46 11.21 -1.74
C VAL A 13 -5.65 9.70 -1.56
N LEU A 14 -6.65 9.12 -2.21
CA LEU A 14 -6.83 7.67 -2.17
C LEU A 14 -5.67 6.94 -2.84
N LEU A 15 -5.23 7.41 -4.02
CA LEU A 15 -4.09 6.84 -4.74
C LEU A 15 -2.78 6.92 -3.95
N SER A 16 -2.57 8.00 -3.21
CA SER A 16 -1.36 8.12 -2.38
C SER A 16 -1.36 7.16 -1.19
N TYR A 17 -2.51 6.94 -0.52
CA TYR A 17 -2.61 5.90 0.51
C TYR A 17 -2.33 4.51 -0.03
N ILE A 18 -2.83 4.19 -1.22
CA ILE A 18 -2.51 2.93 -1.91
C ILE A 18 -1.02 2.82 -2.18
N ASN A 19 -0.37 3.88 -2.69
CA ASN A 19 1.08 3.89 -2.93
C ASN A 19 1.90 3.67 -1.64
N ILE A 20 1.52 4.31 -0.54
CA ILE A 20 2.18 4.11 0.77
C ILE A 20 2.03 2.66 1.20
N ALA A 21 0.82 2.10 1.12
CA ALA A 21 0.58 0.70 1.47
C ALA A 21 1.46 -0.24 0.63
N LEU A 22 1.59 0.01 -0.67
CA LEU A 22 2.45 -0.77 -1.58
C LEU A 22 3.94 -0.61 -1.27
N LEU A 23 4.40 0.57 -0.84
CA LEU A 23 5.79 0.78 -0.39
C LEU A 23 6.10 0.03 0.91
N CYS A 24 5.13 -0.10 1.83
CA CYS A 24 5.32 -0.85 3.07
C CYS A 24 5.49 -2.36 2.88
N VAL A 25 4.95 -2.92 1.79
CA VAL A 25 4.97 -4.37 1.49
C VAL A 25 5.90 -4.74 0.34
N GLN A 26 6.92 -3.91 0.08
CA GLN A 26 7.94 -4.21 -0.92
C GLN A 26 8.64 -5.54 -0.64
N GLU A 27 8.95 -6.26 -1.72
CA GLU A 27 9.66 -7.55 -1.67
C GLU A 27 11.01 -7.40 -0.98
N ASN A 28 11.78 -6.39 -1.40
CA ASN A 28 13.03 -6.02 -0.75
C ASN A 28 12.77 -5.16 0.50
N ALA A 29 13.28 -5.60 1.64
CA ALA A 29 13.14 -4.88 2.92
C ALA A 29 13.78 -3.49 2.90
N ALA A 30 14.85 -3.29 2.12
CA ALA A 30 15.51 -1.98 1.99
C ALA A 30 14.68 -0.96 1.22
N ASP A 31 13.66 -1.40 0.48
CA ASP A 31 12.75 -0.52 -0.26
C ASP A 31 11.51 -0.12 0.57
N ARG A 32 11.38 -0.63 1.80
CA ARG A 32 10.28 -0.28 2.70
C ARG A 32 10.57 1.04 3.41
N PRO A 33 9.60 1.95 3.51
CA PRO A 33 9.77 3.19 4.25
C PRO A 33 9.91 2.87 5.75
N THR A 34 10.71 3.68 6.44
CA THR A 34 10.73 3.64 7.90
C THR A 34 9.43 4.23 8.46
N ILE A 35 9.10 3.96 9.72
CA ILE A 35 7.95 4.59 10.38
C ILE A 35 8.05 6.13 10.35
N SER A 36 9.27 6.68 10.44
CA SER A 36 9.49 8.12 10.30
C SER A 36 9.14 8.63 8.90
N ASP A 37 9.49 7.88 7.85
CA ASP A 37 9.15 8.25 6.47
C ASP A 37 7.64 8.24 6.28
N VAL A 38 6.96 7.20 6.77
CA VAL A 38 5.50 7.07 6.71
C VAL A 38 4.82 8.26 7.40
N ILE A 39 5.23 8.61 8.63
CA ILE A 39 4.70 9.78 9.36
C ILE A 39 5.00 11.07 8.60
N SER A 40 6.21 11.24 8.06
CA SER A 40 6.55 12.42 7.26
C SER A 40 5.72 12.54 5.98
N ILE A 41 5.33 11.42 5.37
CA ILE A 41 4.49 11.40 4.18
C ILE A 41 3.07 11.83 4.54
N PHE A 42 2.50 11.30 5.62
CA PHE A 42 1.16 11.68 6.09
C PHE A 42 1.07 13.16 6.48
N ASN A 43 2.16 13.72 7.03
CA ASN A 43 2.24 15.12 7.43
C ASN A 43 2.57 16.09 6.28
N LYS A 44 2.95 15.60 5.10
CA LYS A 44 3.25 16.40 3.90
C LYS A 44 2.17 16.17 2.85
N GLU A 45 2.20 16.95 1.78
CA GLU A 45 1.30 16.70 0.64
C GLU A 45 1.68 15.33 0.01
N PRO A 46 0.71 14.40 -0.22
CA PRO A 46 1.00 13.04 -0.68
C PRO A 46 1.54 12.91 -2.12
N THR A 47 1.80 14.04 -2.79
CA THR A 47 2.10 14.18 -4.20
C THR A 47 3.53 13.79 -4.60
N LEU A 48 4.44 13.60 -3.62
CA LEU A 48 5.87 13.35 -3.86
C LEU A 48 6.33 11.91 -3.63
N LEU A 49 5.40 10.94 -3.65
CA LEU A 49 5.74 9.55 -3.36
C LEU A 49 6.50 8.88 -4.51
N PRO A 50 7.59 8.13 -4.22
CA PRO A 50 8.20 7.27 -5.23
C PRO A 50 7.21 6.18 -5.63
N SER A 51 7.22 5.80 -6.91
CA SER A 51 6.40 4.70 -7.39
C SER A 51 6.83 3.40 -6.71
N PRO A 52 5.89 2.59 -6.18
CA PRO A 52 6.23 1.30 -5.59
C PRO A 52 6.88 0.37 -6.61
N LYS A 53 7.93 -0.34 -6.20
CA LYS A 53 8.47 -1.50 -6.93
C LYS A 53 7.56 -2.72 -6.69
N LYS A 54 8.03 -3.91 -7.09
CA LYS A 54 7.31 -5.18 -6.96
C LYS A 54 7.00 -5.51 -5.48
N PRO A 55 5.72 -5.58 -5.08
CA PRO A 55 5.34 -6.03 -3.74
C PRO A 55 5.72 -7.50 -3.52
N ALA A 56 5.99 -7.87 -2.27
CA ALA A 56 6.31 -9.24 -1.84
C ALA A 56 5.22 -10.28 -2.22
N PHE A 57 4.00 -9.80 -2.47
CA PHE A 57 2.82 -10.59 -2.85
C PHE A 57 2.24 -10.17 -4.20
N SER A 58 3.08 -9.78 -5.14
CA SER A 58 2.66 -9.68 -6.54
C SER A 58 2.38 -11.09 -7.08
N PHE A 59 1.31 -11.25 -7.86
CA PHE A 59 0.85 -12.50 -8.52
C PHE A 59 1.86 -13.11 -9.53
N GLY A 60 3.15 -12.78 -9.41
CA GLY A 60 4.25 -13.32 -10.22
C GLY A 60 4.99 -14.49 -9.56
N ARG A 61 4.52 -15.00 -8.41
CA ARG A 61 4.70 -16.41 -8.07
C ARG A 61 3.50 -17.13 -8.64
N GLU A 62 3.68 -18.25 -9.29
CA GLU A 62 2.61 -19.10 -9.81
C GLU A 62 1.74 -19.56 -8.62
N VAL A 63 0.82 -18.71 -8.19
CA VAL A 63 -0.15 -19.04 -7.16
C VAL A 63 -1.15 -19.90 -7.88
N HIS A 64 -1.05 -21.22 -7.67
CA HIS A 64 -2.11 -22.13 -8.07
C HIS A 64 -3.39 -21.58 -7.45
N ILE A 65 -4.33 -21.13 -8.29
CA ILE A 65 -5.57 -20.48 -7.87
C ILE A 65 -6.31 -21.30 -6.78
N SER A 66 -6.07 -22.62 -6.72
CA SER A 66 -6.53 -23.53 -5.67
C SER A 66 -6.06 -23.22 -4.24
N GLU A 67 -4.88 -22.64 -4.03
CA GLU A 67 -4.37 -22.28 -2.70
C GLU A 67 -5.06 -21.02 -2.14
N ILE A 68 -5.46 -20.09 -3.02
CA ILE A 68 -6.23 -18.90 -2.63
C ILE A 68 -7.60 -19.31 -2.06
N PHE A 69 -8.26 -20.29 -2.69
CA PHE A 69 -9.54 -20.80 -2.20
C PHE A 69 -9.45 -21.45 -0.82
N HIS A 70 -8.34 -22.10 -0.47
CA HIS A 70 -8.13 -22.70 0.85
C HIS A 70 -7.82 -21.69 1.96
N ALA A 71 -7.24 -20.55 1.60
CA ALA A 71 -6.92 -19.50 2.57
C ALA A 71 -8.12 -18.60 2.90
N ILE A 72 -9.18 -18.65 2.08
CA ILE A 72 -10.34 -17.74 2.17
C ILE A 72 -11.63 -18.47 2.61
N LEU A 73 -11.71 -19.79 2.46
CA LEU A 73 -12.84 -20.60 2.96
C LEU A 73 -12.64 -21.07 4.40
#